data_AF-B0D288-F1
#
_entry.id   AF-B0D288-F1
#
_cell.length_a   1.000
_cell.length_b   1.000
_cell.length_c   1.000
_cell.angle_alpha   90.00
_cell.angle_beta   90.00
_cell.angle_gamma   90.00
#
_symmetry.space_group_name_H-M   'P 1'
#
loop_
_entity.id
_entity.type
_entity.pdbx_description
1 polymer ?
#
loop_
_entity_poly.entity_id
_entity_poly.type
_entity_poly.pdbx_seq_one_letter_code
_entity_poly.pdbx_strand_id
1 'polypeptide(L)'
;MATAMHSAHHARMIADTVAKFCKGEMVDDLVFPICAACSAPQRGAKKLQCSKCKAIHYCNIQCTTKDWKGGIVISTGDVGECHKDICGTLKHFIQFDRARDV
;
A
#
# COMPACT_ATOMS: atom_id res chain seq x y z
N MET A 1 3.65 1.48 -29.33
CA MET A 1 3.58 2.62 -28.40
C MET A 1 2.78 2.17 -27.20
N ALA A 2 3.41 2.02 -26.03
CA ALA A 2 2.71 1.59 -24.82
C ALA A 2 2.00 2.78 -24.19
N THR A 3 0.69 2.88 -24.35
CA THR A 3 -0.13 3.82 -23.57
C THR A 3 -0.18 3.31 -22.14
N ALA A 4 0.48 4.02 -21.23
CA ALA A 4 0.43 3.71 -19.81
C ALA A 4 -1.03 3.80 -19.35
N MET A 5 -1.68 2.65 -19.14
CA MET A 5 -3.01 2.55 -18.57
C MET A 5 -2.93 2.86 -17.08
N HIS A 6 -2.82 4.14 -16.72
CA HIS A 6 -3.19 4.58 -15.39
C HIS A 6 -4.70 4.34 -15.29
N SER A 7 -5.11 3.36 -14.49
CA SER A 7 -6.54 3.10 -14.24
C SER A 7 -7.25 4.43 -13.92
N ALA A 8 -8.52 4.61 -14.30
CA ALA A 8 -9.25 5.86 -14.07
C ALA A 8 -9.16 6.36 -12.60
N HIS A 9 -8.96 5.42 -11.68
CA HIS A 9 -8.64 5.66 -10.28
C HIS A 9 -7.27 6.32 -10.04
N HIS A 10 -6.20 5.86 -10.69
CA HIS A 10 -4.87 6.47 -10.61
C HIS A 10 -4.87 7.90 -11.14
N ALA A 11 -5.54 8.13 -12.27
CA ALA A 11 -5.69 9.47 -12.83
C ALA A 11 -6.36 10.44 -11.85
N ARG A 12 -7.40 9.97 -11.14
CA ARG A 12 -8.10 10.76 -10.11
C ARG A 12 -7.24 11.04 -8.88
N MET A 13 -6.42 10.08 -8.44
CA MET A 13 -5.48 10.28 -7.33
C MET A 13 -4.44 11.34 -7.67
N ILE A 14 -3.86 11.27 -8.88
CA ILE A 14 -2.89 12.26 -9.37
C ILE A 14 -3.54 13.65 -9.41
N ALA A 15 -4.76 13.75 -9.95
CA ALA A 15 -5.48 15.02 -10.03
C ALA A 15 -5.78 15.64 -8.65
N ASP A 16 -6.18 14.83 -7.66
CA ASP A 16 -6.43 15.31 -6.28
C ASP A 16 -5.13 15.80 -5.61
N THR A 17 -4.02 15.07 -5.80
CA THR A 17 -2.70 15.48 -5.27
C THR A 17 -2.24 16.80 -5.91
N VAL A 18 -2.34 16.93 -7.23
CA VAL A 18 -1.98 18.16 -7.96
C VAL A 18 -2.84 19.33 -7.48
N ALA A 19 -4.15 19.13 -7.30
CA ALA A 19 -5.05 20.18 -6.85
C ALA A 19 -4.71 20.70 -5.45
N LYS A 20 -4.30 19.83 -4.52
CA LYS A 20 -3.85 20.22 -3.17
C LYS A 20 -2.53 20.96 -3.19
N PHE A 21 -1.58 20.49 -3.99
CA PHE A 21 -0.30 21.16 -4.19
C PHE A 21 -0.49 22.59 -4.74
N CYS A 22 -1.34 22.76 -5.75
CA CYS A 22 -1.69 24.08 -6.30
C CYS A 22 -2.35 25.02 -5.27
N LYS A 23 -2.96 24.49 -4.21
CA LYS A 23 -3.56 25.28 -3.13
C LYS A 23 -2.58 25.62 -2.00
N GLY A 24 -1.33 25.15 -2.07
CA GLY A 24 -0.35 25.34 -1.00
C GLY A 24 -0.68 24.56 0.26
N GLU A 25 -1.56 23.57 0.19
CA GLU A 25 -1.78 22.63 1.30
C GLU A 25 -0.53 21.75 1.40
N MET A 26 0.11 21.69 2.57
CA MET A 26 1.14 20.70 2.83
C MET A 26 0.49 19.32 2.71
N VAL A 27 0.68 18.70 1.55
CA VAL A 27 0.38 17.29 1.35
C VAL A 27 1.53 16.58 2.06
N ASP A 28 1.31 16.17 3.30
CA ASP A 28 2.25 15.29 3.99
C ASP A 28 2.53 14.12 3.02
N ASP A 29 3.80 13.91 2.67
CA ASP A 29 4.29 12.94 1.67
C ASP A 29 3.94 11.47 2.03
N LEU A 30 3.11 11.29 3.05
CA LEU A 30 2.36 10.09 3.36
C LEU A 30 1.45 9.73 2.19
N VAL A 31 2.04 9.10 1.19
CA VAL A 31 1.42 8.09 0.33
C VAL A 31 0.40 7.35 1.20
N PHE A 32 -0.88 7.64 0.99
CA PHE A 32 -1.95 7.04 1.78
C PHE A 32 -1.71 5.54 1.85
N PRO A 33 -1.72 4.91 3.05
CA PRO A 33 -1.45 3.49 3.15
C PRO A 33 -2.39 2.73 2.21
N ILE A 34 -1.80 2.12 1.19
CA ILE A 34 -2.52 1.33 0.22
C ILE A 34 -2.80 -0.02 0.88
N CYS A 35 -4.03 -0.51 0.78
CA CYS A 35 -4.34 -1.87 1.22
C CYS A 35 -3.53 -2.86 0.37
N ALA A 36 -2.66 -3.65 0.98
CA ALA A 36 -1.84 -4.61 0.24
C ALA A 36 -2.68 -5.65 -0.53
N ALA A 37 -3.88 -5.98 -0.03
CA ALA A 37 -4.73 -7.00 -0.64
C ALA A 37 -5.57 -6.52 -1.84
N CYS A 38 -6.03 -5.26 -1.82
CA CYS A 38 -6.99 -4.74 -2.81
C CYS A 38 -6.54 -3.45 -3.49
N SER A 39 -5.34 -2.95 -3.14
CA SER A 39 -4.77 -1.72 -3.66
C SER A 39 -5.62 -0.45 -3.45
N ALA A 40 -6.66 -0.52 -2.60
CA ALA A 40 -7.48 0.63 -2.30
C ALA A 40 -6.74 1.60 -1.34
N PRO A 41 -6.74 2.91 -1.63
CA PRO A 41 -6.18 3.90 -0.73
C PRO A 41 -7.05 4.01 0.53
N GLN A 42 -6.42 4.10 1.69
CA GLN A 42 -7.13 4.21 2.96
C GLN A 42 -7.14 5.67 3.44
N ARG A 43 -8.27 6.36 3.24
CA ARG A 43 -8.50 7.71 3.81
C ARG A 43 -9.28 7.57 5.13
N GLY A 44 -8.76 8.13 6.22
CA GLY A 44 -9.49 8.39 7.46
C GLY A 44 -9.94 7.19 8.32
N ALA A 45 -9.83 5.95 7.84
CA ALA A 45 -10.24 4.77 8.61
C ALA A 45 -9.11 4.24 9.53
N LYS A 46 -9.48 3.61 10.65
CA LYS A 46 -8.57 2.83 11.50
C LYS A 46 -7.98 1.69 10.67
N LYS A 47 -6.73 1.85 10.24
CA LYS A 47 -5.98 0.87 9.46
C LYS A 47 -5.69 -0.38 10.28
N LEU A 48 -5.84 -1.55 9.66
CA LEU A 48 -5.32 -2.79 10.24
C LEU A 48 -3.88 -2.97 9.76
N GLN A 49 -2.95 -2.84 10.70
CA GLN A 49 -1.53 -3.05 10.44
C GLN A 49 -1.14 -4.45 10.88
N CYS A 50 -0.25 -5.11 10.14
CA CYS A 50 0.32 -6.37 10.62
C CYS A 50 1.10 -6.13 11.91
N SER A 51 0.73 -6.83 12.99
CA SER A 51 1.38 -6.72 14.29
C SER A 51 2.83 -7.20 14.32
N LYS A 52 3.21 -8.11 13.39
CA LYS A 52 4.57 -8.67 13.30
C LYS A 52 5.54 -7.78 12.55
N CYS A 53 5.29 -7.56 11.25
CA CYS A 53 6.22 -6.81 10.40
C CYS A 53 6.04 -5.30 10.51
N LYS A 54 4.83 -4.82 10.88
CA LYS A 54 4.45 -3.41 10.91
C LYS A 54 4.60 -2.67 9.57
N ALA A 55 5.01 -3.34 8.48
CA ALA A 55 5.15 -2.76 7.16
C ALA A 55 3.81 -2.70 6.41
N ILE A 56 3.03 -3.79 6.52
CA ILE A 56 1.82 -3.99 5.69
C ILE A 56 0.56 -3.48 6.39
N HIS A 57 -0.32 -2.88 5.59
CA HIS A 57 -1.59 -2.30 6.01
C HIS A 57 -2.77 -2.85 5.20
N TYR A 58 -3.93 -2.96 5.85
CA TYR A 58 -5.16 -3.48 5.27
C TYR A 58 -6.36 -2.62 5.68
N CYS A 59 -7.35 -2.54 4.79
CA CYS A 59 -8.56 -1.79 5.06
C CYS A 59 -9.50 -2.54 6.01
N ASN A 60 -9.41 -3.88 6.05
CA ASN A 60 -10.23 -4.74 6.89
C ASN A 60 -9.62 -6.15 7.05
N ILE A 61 -10.24 -6.93 7.94
CA ILE A 61 -9.79 -8.29 8.29
C ILE A 61 -9.91 -9.27 7.12
N GLN A 62 -10.86 -9.04 6.19
CA GLN A 62 -11.03 -9.88 5.02
C GLN A 62 -9.82 -9.74 4.08
N CYS A 63 -9.37 -8.51 3.85
CA CYS A 63 -8.16 -8.21 3.10
C CYS A 63 -6.91 -8.82 3.76
N THR A 64 -6.83 -8.74 5.09
CA THR A 64 -5.74 -9.37 5.85
C THR A 64 -5.72 -10.88 5.63
N THR A 65 -6.88 -11.54 5.73
CA THR A 65 -6.99 -13.00 5.59
C THR A 65 -6.71 -13.46 4.16
N LYS A 66 -7.19 -12.70 3.16
CA LYS A 66 -6.97 -12.99 1.74
C LYS A 66 -5.48 -12.96 1.41
N ASP A 67 -4.81 -11.87 1.76
CA ASP A 67 -3.38 -11.70 1.51
C ASP A 67 -2.52 -12.66 2.35
N TRP A 68 -2.99 -13.09 3.52
CA TRP A 68 -2.27 -14.06 4.36
C TRP A 68 -2.34 -15.50 3.85
N LYS A 69 -3.47 -15.92 3.23
CA LYS A 69 -3.71 -17.33 2.88
C LYS A 69 -3.69 -17.61 1.38
N GLY A 70 -4.12 -16.67 0.54
CA GLY A 70 -4.51 -16.94 -0.84
C GLY A 70 -3.64 -16.28 -1.91
N GLY A 71 -2.60 -15.55 -1.53
CA GLY A 71 -1.86 -14.68 -2.45
C GLY A 71 -2.70 -13.50 -2.94
N ILE A 72 -2.03 -12.52 -3.53
CA ILE A 72 -2.66 -11.37 -4.16
C ILE A 72 -2.57 -11.56 -5.66
N VAL A 73 -3.70 -11.49 -6.37
CA VAL A 73 -3.66 -11.47 -7.83
C VAL A 73 -3.17 -10.09 -8.25
N ILE A 74 -1.96 -10.05 -8.79
CA ILE A 74 -1.41 -8.83 -9.39
C ILE A 74 -2.13 -8.63 -10.72
N SER A 75 -2.29 -7.38 -11.14
CA SER A 75 -3.03 -7.01 -12.35
C SER A 75 -2.51 -7.65 -13.64
N THR A 76 -1.33 -8.27 -13.62
CA THR A 76 -0.72 -9.03 -14.71
C THR A 76 -1.25 -10.46 -14.86
N GLY A 77 -2.13 -10.92 -13.96
CA GLY A 77 -2.63 -12.30 -13.94
C GLY A 77 -1.73 -13.25 -13.14
N ASP A 78 -0.59 -12.76 -12.65
CA ASP A 78 0.30 -13.51 -11.77
C ASP A 78 -0.26 -13.54 -10.33
N VAL A 79 -0.13 -14.69 -9.67
CA VAL A 79 -0.38 -14.81 -8.24
C VAL A 79 0.85 -14.28 -7.53
N GLY A 80 0.75 -13.05 -6.99
CA GLY A 80 1.75 -12.48 -6.12
C GLY A 80 1.88 -13.28 -4.81
N GLU A 81 3.11 -13.33 -4.29
CA GLU A 81 3.42 -14.01 -3.04
C GLU A 81 2.50 -13.53 -1.92
N CYS A 82 2.01 -14.48 -1.11
CA CYS A 82 1.16 -14.14 0.02
C CYS A 82 2.00 -13.49 1.12
N HIS A 83 1.44 -12.53 1.85
CA HIS A 83 2.20 -11.82 2.88
C HIS A 83 2.80 -12.76 3.92
N LYS A 84 2.18 -13.91 4.21
CA LYS A 84 2.70 -14.91 5.16
C LYS A 84 4.14 -15.31 4.83
N ASP A 85 4.48 -15.46 3.56
CA ASP A 85 5.78 -15.96 3.12
C ASP A 85 6.87 -14.89 3.21
N ILE A 86 6.50 -13.62 3.00
CA ILE A 86 7.44 -12.48 3.03
C ILE A 86 7.43 -11.69 4.34
N CYS A 87 6.52 -11.98 5.27
CA CYS A 87 6.32 -11.22 6.52
C CYS A 87 7.61 -11.10 7.35
N GLY A 88 8.36 -12.20 7.44
CA GLY A 88 9.64 -12.24 8.17
C GLY A 88 10.69 -11.34 7.54
N THR A 89 10.80 -11.35 6.22
CA THR A 89 11.75 -10.53 5.46
C THR A 89 11.41 -9.05 5.60
N LEU A 90 10.13 -8.67 5.47
CA LEU A 90 9.66 -7.29 5.62
C LEU A 90 9.96 -6.69 6.99
N LYS A 91 9.91 -7.51 8.06
CA LYS A 91 10.25 -7.05 9.41
C LYS A 91 11.70 -6.56 9.50
N HIS A 92 12.63 -7.25 8.84
CA HIS A 92 14.04 -6.89 8.88
C HIS A 92 14.31 -5.59 8.10
N PHE A 93 13.73 -5.44 6.91
CA PHE A 93 13.90 -4.22 6.10
C PHE A 93 13.50 -2.95 6.86
N ILE A 94 12.35 -2.94 7.54
CA ILE A 94 11.88 -1.79 8.34
C ILE A 94 12.82 -1.49 9.53
N GLN A 95 13.47 -2.50 10.10
CA GLN A 95 14.41 -2.32 11.22
C GLN A 95 15.73 -1.70 10.75
N PHE A 96 16.17 -2.02 9.52
CA PHE A 96 17.39 -1.44 8.94
C PHE A 96 17.21 0.04 8.55
N ASP A 97 16.09 0.42 7.95
CA ASP A 97 15.82 1.83 7.63
C ASP A 97 15.82 2.70 8.90
N ARG A 98 15.11 2.26 9.95
CA ARG A 98 15.07 2.99 11.24
C ARG A 98 16.42 3.11 11.95
N ALA A 99 17.37 2.23 11.65
CA ALA A 99 18.70 2.27 12.25
C ALA A 99 19.66 3.22 11.52
N ARG A 100 19.32 3.71 10.31
CA ARG A 100 20.11 4.70 9.56
C ARG A 100 19.70 6.15 9.86
N ASP A 101 18.57 6.35 10.53
CA ASP A 101 18.06 7.67 10.95
C ASP A 101 18.55 8.10 12.35
N VAL A 102 19.56 7.43 12.91
CA VAL A 102 20.25 7.76 14.19
C VAL A 102 21.71 8.02 13.92
#